data_AF-A0A8I0T261-F1
#
_entry.id   AF-A0A8I0T261-F1
#
_cell.length_a   1.000
_cell.length_b   1.000
_cell.length_c   1.000
_cell.angle_alpha   90.00
_cell.angle_beta   90.00
_cell.angle_gamma   90.00
#
_symmetry.space_group_name_H-M   'P 1'
#
loop_
_entity.id
_entity.type
_entity.pdbx_description
1 polymer ?
#
loop_
_entity_poly.entity_id
_entity_poly.type
_entity_poly.pdbx_seq_one_letter_code
_entity_poly.pdbx_strand_id
1 'polypeptide(L)'
;MKKLIMATPIVVPDKAFIASVIFTVPPQGSASVGVADSESIKHLQGEIVKRLEQPVLLSVYPHRVGRRSCVAVHLSDVHEKTLDILITVTGNTLWPAEQEYRSGIRWNICVPDATDMLWVLKEIDRVTCDTGCDL
;
A
#
# COMPACT_ATOMS: atom_id res chain seq x y z
N MET A 1 -23.17 9.64 -7.03
CA MET A 1 -22.80 8.20 -6.95
C MET A 1 -22.08 7.97 -5.63
N LYS A 2 -22.37 6.89 -4.88
CA LYS A 2 -21.61 6.56 -3.66
C LYS A 2 -20.32 5.86 -4.08
N LYS A 3 -19.16 6.40 -3.70
CA LYS A 3 -17.85 5.75 -3.93
C LYS A 3 -17.71 4.61 -2.90
N LEU A 4 -17.16 3.47 -3.33
CA LEU A 4 -16.72 2.45 -2.38
C LEU A 4 -15.59 3.06 -1.54
N ILE A 5 -15.76 3.13 -0.23
CA ILE A 5 -14.77 3.68 0.69
C ILE A 5 -14.30 2.61 1.67
N MET A 6 -12.99 2.59 1.88
CA MET A 6 -12.34 1.86 2.97
C MET A 6 -11.88 2.89 3.99
N ALA A 7 -12.48 2.87 5.18
CA ALA A 7 -12.17 3.81 6.25
C ALA A 7 -10.69 3.72 6.67
N THR A 8 -10.12 4.80 7.19
CA THR A 8 -8.75 4.80 7.70
C THR A 8 -8.60 3.82 8.87
N PRO A 9 -7.63 2.89 8.82
CA PRO A 9 -7.38 1.99 9.93
C PRO A 9 -7.00 2.76 11.19
N ILE A 10 -7.45 2.26 12.34
CA ILE A 10 -7.08 2.81 13.64
C ILE A 10 -5.70 2.29 14.02
N VAL A 11 -4.76 3.19 14.33
CA VAL A 11 -3.45 2.80 14.84
C VAL A 11 -3.59 2.36 16.29
N VAL A 12 -3.11 1.16 16.61
CA VAL A 12 -3.16 0.56 17.96
C VAL A 12 -1.78 0.11 18.40
N PRO A 13 -1.51 -0.04 19.71
CA PRO A 13 -0.25 -0.60 20.19
C PRO A 13 0.04 -1.97 19.58
N ASP A 14 1.31 -2.24 19.31
CA ASP A 14 1.74 -3.51 18.73
C ASP A 14 1.37 -4.68 19.66
N LYS A 15 0.82 -5.76 19.07
CA LYS A 15 0.47 -6.96 19.82
C LYS A 15 1.73 -7.79 20.02
N ALA A 16 2.04 -8.11 21.28
CA ALA A 16 3.25 -8.86 21.64
C ALA A 16 3.34 -10.25 20.98
N PHE A 17 2.20 -10.87 20.67
CA PHE A 17 2.12 -12.16 19.97
C PHE A 17 0.83 -12.21 19.15
N ILE A 18 0.92 -12.68 17.90
CA ILE A 18 -0.16 -12.87 16.91
C ILE A 18 -0.50 -11.54 16.18
N ALA A 19 -0.22 -11.34 14.89
CA ALA A 19 -0.24 -12.27 13.76
C ALA A 19 0.69 -11.80 12.63
N SER A 20 1.00 -12.71 11.73
CA SER A 20 1.67 -12.54 10.45
C SER A 20 0.89 -11.67 9.46
N VAL A 21 0.17 -10.62 9.89
CA VAL A 21 -0.68 -9.75 9.04
C VAL A 21 -0.38 -8.28 9.32
N ILE A 22 -0.56 -7.41 8.33
CA ILE A 22 -0.32 -5.96 8.46
C ILE A 22 -1.55 -5.30 9.12
N PHE A 23 -2.75 -5.69 8.70
CA PHE A 23 -4.00 -5.12 9.20
C PHE A 23 -4.81 -6.16 9.98
N THR A 24 -5.25 -5.80 11.19
CA THR A 24 -6.30 -6.55 11.89
C THR A 24 -7.66 -6.08 11.39
N VAL A 25 -8.39 -6.95 10.70
CA VAL A 25 -9.68 -6.62 10.10
C VAL A 25 -10.77 -7.53 10.69
N PRO A 26 -11.60 -7.04 11.62
CA PRO A 26 -12.74 -7.82 12.10
C PRO A 26 -13.79 -7.95 10.98
N PRO A 27 -14.63 -9.00 10.98
CA PRO A 27 -15.71 -9.14 10.00
C PRO A 27 -16.68 -7.95 9.95
N GLN A 28 -16.81 -7.23 11.07
CA GLN A 28 -17.59 -5.99 11.21
C GLN A 28 -16.82 -5.01 12.09
N GLY A 29 -16.86 -3.73 11.73
CA GLY A 29 -16.17 -2.65 12.45
C GLY A 29 -14.94 -2.12 11.72
N SER A 30 -14.16 -1.32 12.43
CA SER A 30 -12.99 -0.65 11.86
C SER A 30 -11.78 -1.58 11.81
N ALA A 31 -11.04 -1.52 10.71
CA ALA A 31 -9.71 -2.12 10.65
C ALA A 31 -8.75 -1.40 11.61
N SER A 32 -7.74 -2.11 12.09
CA SER A 32 -6.65 -1.54 12.86
C SER A 32 -5.29 -2.01 12.34
N VAL A 33 -4.26 -1.24 12.67
CA VAL A 33 -2.87 -1.48 12.26
C VAL A 33 -1.96 -1.24 13.45
N GLY A 34 -0.90 -2.04 13.59
CA GLY A 34 0.14 -1.82 14.59
C GLY A 34 0.88 -0.50 14.37
N VAL A 35 1.59 -0.02 15.39
CA VAL A 35 2.41 1.19 15.28
C VAL A 35 3.54 0.97 14.27
N ALA A 36 4.26 -0.15 14.37
CA ALA A 36 5.39 -0.45 13.48
C ALA A 36 4.97 -0.58 12.01
N ASP A 37 3.84 -1.24 11.75
CA ASP A 37 3.28 -1.36 10.40
C ASP A 37 2.76 -0.02 9.88
N SER A 38 2.13 0.80 10.75
CA SER A 38 1.70 2.15 10.39
C SER A 38 2.88 3.04 9.99
N GLU A 39 4.01 2.94 10.69
CA GLU A 39 5.24 3.67 10.33
C GLU A 39 5.79 3.21 8.98
N SER A 40 5.78 1.91 8.71
CA SER A 40 6.22 1.35 7.42
C SER A 40 5.33 1.83 6.26
N ILE A 41 4.02 1.88 6.46
CA ILE A 41 3.06 2.43 5.49
C ILE A 41 3.32 3.91 5.24
N LYS A 42 3.49 4.71 6.30
CA LYS A 42 3.80 6.14 6.18
C LYS A 42 5.12 6.37 5.46
N HIS A 43 6.12 5.52 5.71
CA HIS A 43 7.39 5.57 5.01
C HIS A 43 7.24 5.27 3.52
N LEU A 44 6.51 4.22 3.15
CA LEU A 44 6.17 3.92 1.75
C LEU A 44 5.47 5.12 1.08
N GLN A 45 4.45 5.68 1.74
CA GLN A 45 3.72 6.86 1.27
C GLN A 45 4.63 8.06 1.05
N GLY A 46 5.53 8.34 2.00
CA GLY A 46 6.52 9.40 1.90
C GLY A 46 7.49 9.19 0.74
N GLU A 47 7.98 7.97 0.52
CA GLU A 47 8.85 7.68 -0.62
C GLU A 47 8.10 7.79 -1.97
N ILE A 48 6.81 7.42 -2.05
CA ILE A 48 5.99 7.65 -3.26
C ILE A 48 5.95 9.14 -3.59
N VAL A 49 5.58 9.99 -2.62
CA VAL A 49 5.47 11.45 -2.81
C VAL A 49 6.84 12.08 -3.11
N LYS A 50 7.92 11.52 -2.56
CA LYS A 50 9.28 11.96 -2.86
C LYS A 50 9.73 11.58 -4.28
N ARG A 51 9.25 10.44 -4.81
CA ARG A 51 9.55 10.00 -6.18
C ARG A 51 8.71 10.76 -7.23
N LEU A 52 7.46 11.09 -6.89
CA LEU A 52 6.42 11.59 -7.79
C LEU A 52 5.81 12.90 -7.25
N GLU A 53 5.93 13.99 -8.01
CA GLU A 53 5.38 15.30 -7.63
C GLU A 53 3.88 15.35 -7.95
N GLN A 54 3.02 15.12 -6.95
CA GLN A 54 1.57 14.87 -7.10
C GLN A 54 1.29 13.50 -7.76
N PRO A 55 1.43 12.40 -7.02
CA PRO A 55 1.21 11.06 -7.54
C PRO A 55 -0.24 10.85 -8.00
N VAL A 56 -0.43 10.19 -9.13
CA VAL A 56 -1.74 9.77 -9.64
C VAL A 56 -1.72 8.26 -9.88
N LEU A 57 -2.79 7.58 -9.46
CA LEU A 57 -3.00 6.17 -9.73
C LEU A 57 -3.49 5.96 -11.17
N LEU A 58 -2.63 5.47 -12.06
CA LEU A 58 -2.99 5.24 -13.46
C LEU A 58 -3.64 3.87 -13.69
N SER A 59 -3.09 2.81 -13.09
CA SER A 59 -3.65 1.48 -13.27
C SER A 59 -3.33 0.52 -12.12
N VAL A 60 -4.20 -0.48 -11.97
CA VAL A 60 -4.08 -1.57 -11.01
C VAL A 60 -4.46 -2.87 -11.72
N TYR A 61 -3.51 -3.77 -11.89
CA TYR A 61 -3.70 -5.03 -12.61
C TYR A 61 -3.45 -6.24 -11.70
N PRO A 62 -4.52 -6.93 -11.23
CA PRO A 62 -4.36 -8.23 -10.59
C PRO A 62 -3.86 -9.25 -11.61
N HIS A 63 -2.81 -9.99 -11.26
CA HIS A 63 -2.24 -11.03 -12.10
C HIS A 63 -1.59 -12.12 -11.25
N ARG A 64 -1.04 -13.13 -11.92
CA ARG A 64 -0.31 -14.22 -11.27
C ARG A 64 1.14 -14.23 -11.72
N VAL A 65 2.06 -14.35 -10.76
CA VAL A 65 3.46 -14.68 -11.03
C VAL A 65 3.69 -16.10 -10.51
N GLY A 66 3.76 -17.06 -11.44
CA GLY A 66 3.69 -18.49 -11.10
C GLY A 66 2.36 -18.81 -10.40
N ARG A 67 2.42 -19.29 -9.15
CA ARG A 67 1.23 -19.62 -8.33
C ARG A 67 0.84 -18.52 -7.35
N ARG A 68 1.57 -17.40 -7.31
CA ARG A 68 1.32 -16.30 -6.36
C ARG A 68 0.32 -15.31 -6.94
N SER A 69 -0.60 -14.84 -6.10
CA SER A 69 -1.47 -13.71 -6.43
C SER A 69 -0.66 -12.43 -6.31
N CYS A 70 -0.71 -11.59 -7.34
CA CYS A 70 0.01 -10.32 -7.41
C CYS A 70 -0.92 -9.20 -7.89
N VAL A 71 -0.58 -7.97 -7.56
CA VAL A 71 -1.17 -6.75 -8.12
C VAL A 71 -0.03 -5.84 -8.56
N ALA A 72 -0.02 -5.48 -9.85
CA ALA A 72 0.84 -4.42 -10.37
C ALA A 72 0.09 -3.09 -10.23
N VAL A 73 0.77 -2.09 -9.71
CA VAL A 73 0.28 -0.72 -9.57
C VAL A 73 1.20 0.18 -10.38
N HIS A 74 0.61 0.97 -11.27
CA HIS A 74 1.33 1.96 -12.05
C HIS A 74 0.89 3.35 -11.61
N LEU A 75 1.86 4.15 -11.16
CA LEU A 75 1.68 5.53 -10.75
C LEU A 75 2.42 6.45 -11.72
N SER A 76 1.90 7.65 -11.91
CA SER A 76 2.61 8.73 -12.59
C SER A 76 2.50 10.05 -11.83
N ASP A 77 3.21 11.07 -12.30
CA ASP A 77 3.05 12.44 -11.82
C ASP A 77 2.82 13.43 -12.98
N VAL A 78 2.69 14.72 -12.65
CA VAL A 78 2.46 15.79 -13.63
C VAL A 78 3.62 16.01 -14.61
N HIS A 79 4.78 15.39 -14.34
CA HIS A 79 5.98 15.47 -15.17
C HIS A 79 6.24 14.18 -15.96
N GLU A 80 5.23 13.30 -16.07
CA GLU A 80 5.33 11.98 -16.71
C GLU A 80 6.39 11.06 -16.09
N LYS A 81 6.86 11.35 -14.87
CA LYS A 81 7.65 10.36 -14.13
C LYS A 81 6.72 9.23 -13.72
N THR A 82 7.29 8.04 -13.63
CA THR A 82 6.52 6.82 -13.32
C THR A 82 7.11 6.09 -12.14
N LEU A 83 6.24 5.34 -11.46
CA LEU A 83 6.61 4.40 -10.42
C LEU A 83 5.75 3.15 -10.55
N ASP A 84 6.41 2.01 -10.75
CA ASP A 84 5.77 0.70 -10.69
C ASP A 84 5.94 0.09 -9.30
N ILE A 85 4.84 -0.45 -8.77
CA ILE A 85 4.84 -1.23 -7.53
C ILE A 85 4.24 -2.60 -7.81
N LEU A 86 4.91 -3.66 -7.36
CA LEU A 86 4.39 -5.02 -7.41
C LEU A 86 4.11 -5.52 -6.00
N ILE A 87 2.83 -5.70 -5.67
CA ILE A 87 2.39 -6.32 -4.42
C ILE A 87 2.21 -7.82 -4.67
N THR A 88 2.82 -8.67 -3.85
CA THR A 88 2.76 -10.14 -4.00
C THR A 88 2.30 -10.79 -2.70
N VAL A 89 1.29 -11.66 -2.76
CA VAL A 89 0.90 -12.49 -1.62
C VAL A 89 1.94 -13.60 -1.42
N THR A 90 2.56 -13.63 -0.24
CA THR A 90 3.66 -14.55 0.08
C THR A 90 3.52 -15.26 1.43
N GLY A 91 2.59 -14.84 2.30
CA GLY A 91 2.47 -15.34 3.67
C GLY A 91 3.35 -14.59 4.68
N ASN A 92 4.11 -13.59 4.24
CA ASN A 92 4.92 -12.72 5.10
C ASN A 92 4.93 -11.27 4.58
N THR A 93 5.35 -10.35 5.43
CA THR A 93 5.50 -8.93 5.08
C THR A 93 6.95 -8.63 4.69
N LEU A 94 7.16 -7.99 3.53
CA LEU A 94 8.43 -7.34 3.16
C LEU A 94 8.11 -6.02 2.48
N TRP A 95 8.73 -4.95 2.96
CA TRP A 95 8.70 -3.64 2.33
C TRP A 95 9.92 -3.46 1.41
N PRO A 96 9.86 -2.55 0.42
CA PRO A 96 11.00 -2.23 -0.42
C PRO A 96 12.21 -1.81 0.41
N ALA A 97 13.40 -2.25 0.01
CA ALA A 97 14.62 -1.81 0.67
C ALA A 97 14.96 -0.35 0.31
N GLU A 98 15.75 0.31 1.15
CA GLU A 98 16.28 1.67 0.91
C GLU A 98 16.87 1.87 -0.50
N GLN A 99 17.60 0.86 -1.01
CA GLN A 99 18.18 0.93 -2.36
C GLN A 99 17.11 0.88 -3.46
N GLU A 100 16.04 0.10 -3.25
CA GLU A 100 14.89 0.07 -4.16
C GLU A 100 14.16 1.41 -4.16
N TYR A 101 13.94 2.03 -3.00
CA TYR A 101 13.34 3.37 -2.91
C TYR A 101 14.17 4.44 -3.62
N ARG A 102 15.50 4.37 -3.57
CA ARG A 102 16.38 5.36 -4.20
C ARG A 102 16.49 5.23 -5.72
N SER A 103 16.60 3.99 -6.20
CA SER A 103 17.04 3.74 -7.59
C SER A 103 16.31 2.61 -8.30
N GLY A 104 15.44 1.89 -7.59
CA GLY A 104 14.67 0.80 -8.16
C GLY A 104 13.70 1.32 -9.22
N ILE A 105 13.64 0.59 -10.34
CA ILE A 105 12.66 0.78 -11.41
C ILE A 105 11.27 0.31 -11.00
N ARG A 106 11.20 -0.65 -10.07
CA ARG A 106 9.97 -1.20 -9.52
C ARG A 106 10.17 -1.53 -8.06
N TRP A 107 9.20 -1.19 -7.22
CA TRP A 107 9.20 -1.53 -5.80
C TRP A 107 8.44 -2.83 -5.56
N ASN A 108 9.04 -3.77 -4.84
CA ASN A 108 8.41 -5.04 -4.54
C ASN A 108 7.93 -5.03 -3.08
N ILE A 109 6.64 -5.29 -2.90
CA ILE A 109 6.02 -5.46 -1.59
C ILE A 109 5.55 -6.91 -1.49
N CYS A 110 5.92 -7.58 -0.41
CA CYS A 110 5.34 -8.87 -0.04
C CYS A 110 4.32 -8.63 1.06
N VAL A 111 3.12 -9.21 0.89
CA VAL A 111 2.08 -9.18 1.89
C VAL A 111 1.68 -10.58 2.32
N PRO A 112 1.16 -10.73 3.55
CA PRO A 112 0.72 -12.01 4.06
C PRO A 112 -0.42 -12.65 3.29
N ASP A 113 -1.48 -11.89 3.02
CA ASP A 113 -2.68 -12.39 2.35
C ASP A 113 -3.31 -11.36 1.40
N ALA A 114 -4.45 -11.74 0.81
CA ALA A 114 -5.18 -10.87 -0.10
C ALA A 114 -5.88 -9.70 0.60
N THR A 115 -6.19 -9.82 1.88
CA THR A 115 -6.79 -8.73 2.67
C THR A 115 -5.76 -7.63 2.86
N ASP A 116 -4.55 -7.98 3.29
CA ASP A 116 -3.42 -7.05 3.41
C ASP A 116 -3.07 -6.43 2.06
N MET A 117 -3.11 -7.20 0.96
CA MET A 117 -2.93 -6.66 -0.39
C MET A 117 -3.89 -5.52 -0.71
N LEU A 118 -5.19 -5.70 -0.42
CA LEU A 118 -6.21 -4.69 -0.69
C LEU A 118 -6.05 -3.45 0.19
N TRP A 119 -5.66 -3.64 1.46
CA TRP A 119 -5.40 -2.53 2.37
C TRP A 119 -4.14 -1.76 1.98
N VAL A 120 -3.03 -2.43 1.65
CA VAL A 120 -1.82 -1.76 1.12
C VAL A 120 -2.12 -0.99 -0.16
N LEU A 121 -2.88 -1.58 -1.09
CA LEU A 121 -3.35 -0.88 -2.28
C LEU A 121 -4.17 0.36 -1.92
N LYS A 122 -5.02 0.28 -0.90
CA LYS A 122 -5.79 1.44 -0.43
C LYS A 122 -4.90 2.53 0.18
N GLU A 123 -3.85 2.17 0.91
CA GLU A 123 -2.90 3.15 1.45
C GLU A 123 -2.10 3.84 0.34
N ILE A 124 -1.80 3.14 -0.76
CA ILE A 124 -1.20 3.75 -1.97
C ILE A 124 -2.21 4.70 -2.62
N ASP A 125 -3.47 4.29 -2.82
CA ASP A 125 -4.52 5.14 -3.37
C ASP A 125 -4.71 6.45 -2.57
N ARG A 126 -4.54 6.41 -1.24
CA ARG A 126 -4.66 7.60 -0.39
C ARG A 126 -3.65 8.70 -0.66
N VAL A 127 -2.43 8.38 -1.09
CA VAL A 127 -1.44 9.40 -1.49
C VAL A 127 -1.61 9.89 -2.93
N THR A 128 -2.53 9.28 -3.67
CA THR A 128 -2.90 9.70 -5.03
C THR A 128 -4.21 10.48 -5.11
N CYS A 129 -4.99 10.47 -4.02
CA CYS A 129 -6.18 11.29 -3.90
C CYS A 129 -5.75 12.67 -3.40
N ASP A 130 -6.13 13.73 -4.13
CA ASP A 130 -5.83 15.13 -3.79
C ASP A 130 -5.95 15.44 -2.29
N THR A 131 -4.97 16.16 -1.77
CA THR A 131 -5.07 17.08 -0.63
C THR A 131 -6.06 18.26 -0.88
N GLY A 132 -7.13 18.02 -1.64
CA GLY A 132 -7.96 19.05 -2.28
C GLY A 132 -9.41 18.64 -2.53
N CYS A 133 -9.96 17.70 -1.77
CA CYS A 133 -11.40 17.43 -1.72
C CYS A 133 -11.96 17.57 -0.31
N ASP A 134 -11.64 18.69 0.34
CA ASP A 134 -12.46 19.30 1.39
C ASP A 134 -12.87 20.69 0.89
N LEU A 135 -13.91 20.75 0.06
CA LEU A 135 -14.71 21.95 -0.24
C LEU A 135 -16.18 21.57 -0.32
#